data_AF-Q3Y3T5-F1
#
_entry.id   AF-Q3Y3T5-F1
#
_cell.length_a   1.000
_cell.length_b   1.000
_cell.length_c   1.000
_cell.angle_alpha   90.00
_cell.angle_beta   90.00
_cell.angle_gamma   90.00
#
_symmetry.space_group_name_H-M   'P 1'
#
loop_
_entity.id
_entity.type
_entity.pdbx_description
1 polymer ?
#
loop_
_entity_poly.entity_id
_entity_poly.type
_entity_poly.pdbx_seq_one_letter_code
_entity_poly.pdbx_strand_id
1 'polypeptide(L)'
;MSAYRDKRIMILGSGFSQNLANYFSESLNLYGFRATANSHLEFLRQQVQQDILLFIISNSGDTVRLAELAKIANDHFIDVIAFVGQKNSKIGTLATLTISTETYIPQKISDYQPNLFFGTTLNQFELLLSAALKAIYK
;
A
#
# COMPACT_ATOMS: atom_id res chain seq x y z
N MET A 1 -8.47 -7.70 4.49
CA MET A 1 -7.37 -7.82 5.49
C MET A 1 -7.53 -9.00 6.45
N SER A 2 -8.70 -9.25 7.05
CA SER A 2 -8.91 -10.40 7.96
C SER A 2 -8.53 -11.75 7.34
N ALA A 3 -8.90 -11.98 6.07
CA ALA A 3 -8.52 -13.18 5.30
C ALA A 3 -7.00 -13.37 5.10
N TYR A 4 -6.19 -12.33 5.40
CA TYR A 4 -4.74 -12.32 5.27
C TYR A 4 -4.01 -12.34 6.62
N ARG A 5 -4.72 -12.67 7.71
CA ARG A 5 -4.16 -12.66 9.06
C ARG A 5 -2.88 -13.47 9.20
N ASP A 6 -2.91 -14.72 8.75
CA ASP A 6 -1.78 -15.66 8.87
C ASP A 6 -0.90 -15.70 7.61
N LYS A 7 -1.24 -14.86 6.62
CA LYS A 7 -0.61 -14.76 5.31
C LYS A 7 0.42 -13.62 5.29
N ARG A 8 1.25 -13.59 4.26
CA ARG A 8 2.30 -12.58 4.14
C ARG A 8 1.72 -11.26 3.64
N ILE A 9 2.06 -10.16 4.31
CA ILE A 9 1.77 -8.81 3.85
C ILE A 9 3.08 -8.15 3.44
N MET A 10 3.20 -7.82 2.15
CA MET A 10 4.37 -7.13 1.61
C MET A 10 4.03 -5.66 1.43
N ILE A 11 4.88 -4.76 1.91
CA ILE A 11 4.61 -3.32 1.85
C ILE A 11 5.71 -2.64 1.07
N LEU A 12 5.31 -1.97 -0.02
CA LEU A 12 6.20 -1.31 -0.96
C LEU A 12 6.00 0.20 -0.92
N GLY A 13 7.10 0.91 -0.74
CA GLY A 13 7.19 2.36 -0.88
C GLY A 13 8.55 2.73 -1.48
N SER A 14 8.72 4.00 -1.83
CA SER A 14 10.01 4.55 -2.20
C SER A 14 10.18 5.97 -1.64
N GLY A 15 11.41 6.39 -1.40
CA GLY A 15 11.71 7.71 -0.83
C GLY A 15 10.98 7.92 0.50
N PHE A 16 10.26 9.05 0.63
CA PHE A 16 9.50 9.34 1.85
C PHE A 16 8.39 8.33 2.16
N SER A 17 7.78 7.71 1.15
CA SER A 17 6.77 6.65 1.36
C SER A 17 7.36 5.43 2.08
N GLN A 18 8.69 5.27 2.08
CA GLN A 18 9.34 4.18 2.80
C GLN A 18 9.15 4.25 4.31
N ASN A 19 9.08 5.47 4.86
CA ASN A 19 8.85 5.66 6.29
C ASN A 19 7.46 5.12 6.68
N LEU A 20 6.46 5.34 5.83
CA LEU A 20 5.12 4.80 6.05
C LEU A 20 5.10 3.29 5.85
N ALA A 21 5.81 2.76 4.85
CA ALA A 21 5.91 1.32 4.66
C ALA A 21 6.49 0.61 5.89
N ASN A 22 7.54 1.18 6.50
CA ASN A 22 8.13 0.66 7.74
C ASN A 22 7.13 0.73 8.91
N TYR A 23 6.49 1.89 9.12
CA TYR A 23 5.47 2.06 10.15
C TYR A 23 4.30 1.08 9.99
N PHE A 24 3.80 0.90 8.77
CA PHE A 24 2.72 -0.04 8.46
C PHE A 24 3.14 -1.46 8.83
N SER A 25 4.37 -1.84 8.48
CA SER A 25 4.93 -3.15 8.79
C SER A 25 5.03 -3.39 10.29
N GLU A 26 5.60 -2.44 11.03
CA GLU A 26 5.73 -2.52 12.50
C GLU A 26 4.37 -2.61 13.19
N SER A 27 3.43 -1.74 12.79
CA SER A 27 2.07 -1.72 13.34
C SER A 27 1.32 -3.02 13.07
N LEU A 28 1.38 -3.53 11.84
CA LEU A 28 0.78 -4.82 11.50
C LEU A 28 1.39 -5.97 12.29
N ASN A 29 2.72 -6.00 12.43
CA ASN A 29 3.43 -7.02 13.21
C ASN A 29 3.09 -6.96 14.70
N LEU A 30 2.96 -5.75 15.27
CA LEU A 30 2.53 -5.56 16.67
C LEU A 30 1.20 -6.25 16.95
N TYR A 31 0.26 -6.15 16.00
CA TYR A 31 -1.03 -6.82 16.14
C TYR A 31 -1.02 -8.28 15.69
N GLY A 32 0.11 -8.84 15.23
CA GLY A 32 0.29 -10.26 14.89
C GLY A 32 0.00 -10.65 13.44
N PHE A 33 -0.03 -9.70 12.51
CA PHE A 33 0.08 -10.01 11.08
C PHE A 33 1.53 -10.33 10.71
N ARG A 34 1.77 -10.98 9.57
CA ARG A 34 3.12 -11.25 9.05
C ARG A 34 3.50 -10.23 7.99
N ALA A 35 3.91 -9.02 8.41
CA ALA A 35 4.19 -7.90 7.52
C ALA A 35 5.69 -7.65 7.32
N THR A 36 6.08 -7.28 6.10
CA THR A 36 7.48 -6.94 5.78
C THR A 36 7.54 -5.78 4.79
N ALA A 37 8.13 -4.67 5.24
CA ALA A 37 8.54 -3.56 4.37
C ALA A 37 9.77 -3.95 3.52
N ASN A 38 9.89 -3.40 2.31
CA ASN A 38 11.06 -3.62 1.43
C ASN A 38 11.33 -5.07 1.02
N SER A 39 10.29 -5.88 0.90
CA SER A 39 10.47 -7.28 0.49
C SER A 39 11.04 -7.37 -0.92
N HIS A 40 12.06 -8.21 -1.12
CA HIS A 40 12.61 -8.52 -2.44
C HIS A 40 11.55 -9.18 -3.33
N LEU A 41 11.40 -8.68 -4.55
CA LEU A 41 10.24 -8.89 -5.40
C LEU A 41 10.22 -10.25 -6.12
N GLU A 42 11.29 -11.04 -5.94
CA GLU A 42 11.45 -12.40 -6.49
C GLU A 42 10.38 -13.40 -5.99
N PHE A 43 9.58 -12.99 -5.01
CA PHE A 43 8.49 -13.79 -4.44
C PHE A 43 7.11 -13.56 -5.10
N LEU A 44 6.95 -12.62 -6.05
CA LEU A 44 5.67 -12.40 -6.76
C LEU A 44 5.41 -13.44 -7.86
N ARG A 45 5.51 -14.73 -7.52
CA ARG A 45 5.21 -15.85 -8.42
C ARG A 45 3.70 -16.10 -8.41
N GLN A 46 3.13 -16.50 -9.55
CA GLN A 46 1.70 -16.81 -9.65
C GLN A 46 1.22 -17.86 -8.62
N GLN A 47 2.11 -18.79 -8.24
CA GLN A 47 1.81 -19.89 -7.30
C GLN A 47 1.49 -19.45 -5.86
N VAL A 48 1.81 -18.20 -5.47
CA VAL A 48 1.57 -17.68 -4.12
C VAL A 48 0.44 -16.66 -4.05
N GLN A 49 -0.39 -16.60 -5.11
CA GLN A 49 -1.47 -15.62 -5.28
C GLN A 49 -2.33 -15.43 -4.03
N GLN A 50 -2.80 -16.53 -3.44
CA GLN A 50 -3.72 -16.48 -2.31
C GLN A 50 -3.00 -16.25 -0.98
N ASP A 51 -1.67 -16.33 -0.93
CA ASP A 51 -0.89 -16.30 0.32
C ASP A 51 -0.21 -14.96 0.59
N ILE A 52 -0.39 -13.99 -0.32
CA ILE A 52 0.25 -12.68 -0.24
C ILE A 52 -0.79 -11.58 -0.45
N LEU A 53 -0.69 -10.54 0.40
CA LEU A 53 -1.35 -9.26 0.20
C LEU A 53 -0.28 -8.18 -0.01
N LEU A 54 -0.41 -7.40 -1.09
CA LEU A 54 0.52 -6.32 -1.39
C LEU A 54 -0.07 -4.97 -0.97
N PHE A 55 0.74 -4.17 -0.28
CA PHE A 55 0.47 -2.76 -0.02
C PHE A 55 1.43 -1.94 -0.87
N ILE A 56 0.91 -0.97 -1.62
CA ILE A 56 1.73 -0.02 -2.40
C ILE A 56 1.43 1.39 -1.92
N ILE A 57 2.46 2.16 -1.57
CA ILE A 57 2.36 3.55 -1.12
C ILE A 57 3.09 4.47 -2.11
N SER A 58 2.34 5.26 -2.88
CA SER A 58 2.91 6.11 -3.93
C SER A 58 2.11 7.40 -4.09
N ASN A 59 2.72 8.55 -3.78
CA ASN A 59 2.02 9.85 -3.84
C ASN A 59 1.43 10.13 -5.22
N SER A 60 2.24 10.09 -6.29
CA SER A 60 1.70 10.25 -7.64
C SER A 60 0.87 9.07 -8.12
N GLY A 61 1.13 7.87 -7.58
CA GLY A 61 0.62 6.63 -8.13
C GLY A 61 1.26 6.24 -9.49
N ASP A 62 2.30 6.94 -9.92
CA ASP A 62 2.96 6.75 -11.22
C ASP A 62 4.45 6.39 -11.12
N THR A 63 4.94 6.15 -9.91
CA THR A 63 6.31 5.67 -9.67
C THR A 63 6.57 4.41 -10.50
N VAL A 64 7.41 4.52 -11.54
CA VAL A 64 7.58 3.52 -12.62
C VAL A 64 7.72 2.10 -12.07
N ARG A 65 8.70 1.89 -11.19
CA ARG A 65 8.97 0.57 -10.59
C ARG A 65 7.78 0.03 -9.79
N LEU A 66 7.05 0.88 -9.06
CA LEU A 66 5.87 0.44 -8.31
C LEU A 66 4.69 0.15 -9.23
N ALA A 67 4.54 0.88 -10.34
CA ALA A 67 3.50 0.64 -11.34
C ALA A 67 3.72 -0.69 -12.08
N GLU A 68 4.97 -1.01 -12.43
CA GLU A 68 5.33 -2.32 -13.00
C GLU A 68 4.97 -3.47 -12.05
N LEU A 69 5.20 -3.28 -10.75
CA LEU A 69 4.87 -4.28 -9.74
C LEU A 69 3.38 -4.42 -9.49
N ALA A 70 2.64 -3.31 -9.49
CA ALA A 70 1.19 -3.34 -9.47
C ALA A 70 0.64 -4.12 -10.68
N LYS A 71 1.26 -3.94 -11.86
CA LYS A 71 0.89 -4.69 -13.06
C LYS A 71 1.17 -6.19 -12.93
N ILE A 72 2.36 -6.58 -12.48
CA ILE A 72 2.71 -7.99 -12.26
C ILE A 72 1.76 -8.63 -11.24
N ALA A 73 1.47 -7.94 -10.13
CA ALA A 73 0.53 -8.43 -9.13
C ALA A 73 -0.88 -8.61 -9.73
N ASN A 74 -1.35 -7.65 -10.52
CA ASN A 74 -2.62 -7.72 -11.22
C ASN A 74 -2.67 -8.90 -12.23
N ASP A 75 -1.64 -9.05 -13.06
CA ASP A 75 -1.52 -10.14 -14.05
C ASP A 75 -1.46 -11.52 -13.35
N HIS A 76 -0.91 -11.58 -12.14
CA HIS A 76 -0.85 -12.79 -11.31
C HIS A 76 -2.01 -12.93 -10.31
N PHE A 77 -3.01 -12.05 -10.38
CA PHE A 77 -4.19 -12.01 -9.52
C PHE A 77 -3.88 -11.91 -8.01
N ILE A 78 -2.74 -11.35 -7.64
CA ILE A 78 -2.34 -11.06 -6.26
C ILE A 78 -3.11 -9.82 -5.80
N ASP A 79 -3.72 -9.87 -4.63
CA ASP A 79 -4.45 -8.73 -4.10
C ASP A 79 -3.52 -7.56 -3.76
N VAL A 80 -3.92 -6.36 -4.20
CA VAL A 80 -3.19 -5.12 -3.97
C VAL A 80 -4.09 -4.08 -3.30
N ILE A 81 -3.62 -3.53 -2.18
CA ILE A 81 -4.15 -2.32 -1.57
C ILE A 81 -3.20 -1.16 -1.87
N ALA A 82 -3.65 -0.20 -2.65
CA ALA A 82 -2.85 0.95 -3.04
C ALA A 82 -3.26 2.21 -2.28
N PHE A 83 -2.30 2.85 -1.62
CA PHE A 83 -2.42 4.19 -1.06
C PHE A 83 -1.78 5.19 -2.02
N VAL A 84 -2.62 6.01 -2.65
CA VAL A 84 -2.21 6.93 -3.73
C VAL A 84 -2.74 8.34 -3.50
N GLY A 85 -2.05 9.34 -4.04
CA GLY A 85 -2.52 10.72 -4.02
C GLY A 85 -3.58 11.01 -5.08
N GLN A 86 -3.63 10.19 -6.14
CA GLN A 86 -4.63 10.27 -7.20
C GLN A 86 -5.19 8.88 -7.53
N LYS A 87 -6.53 8.76 -7.50
CA LYS A 87 -7.25 7.48 -7.68
C LYS A 87 -7.02 6.87 -9.07
N ASN A 88 -7.04 7.70 -10.11
CA ASN A 88 -6.93 7.26 -11.51
C ASN A 88 -5.48 7.19 -12.01
N SER A 89 -4.51 7.12 -11.10
CA SER A 89 -3.10 6.90 -11.41
C SER A 89 -2.83 5.47 -11.91
N LYS A 90 -1.66 5.20 -12.50
CA LYS A 90 -1.33 3.86 -13.00
C LYS A 90 -1.45 2.77 -11.93
N ILE A 91 -0.93 3.02 -10.74
CA ILE A 91 -1.03 2.07 -9.62
C ILE A 91 -2.48 1.96 -9.13
N GLY A 92 -3.19 3.09 -9.04
CA GLY A 92 -4.57 3.12 -8.54
C GLY A 92 -5.58 2.40 -9.43
N THR A 93 -5.34 2.30 -10.74
CA THR A 93 -6.23 1.54 -11.65
C THR A 93 -5.94 0.04 -11.68
N LEU A 94 -4.73 -0.38 -11.28
CA LEU A 94 -4.32 -1.79 -11.27
C LEU A 94 -4.61 -2.50 -9.94
N ALA A 95 -4.80 -1.75 -8.85
CA ALA A 95 -4.97 -2.32 -7.52
C ALA A 95 -6.38 -2.88 -7.29
N THR A 96 -6.47 -3.95 -6.49
CA THR A 96 -7.76 -4.52 -6.03
C THR A 96 -8.56 -3.50 -5.22
N LEU A 97 -7.89 -2.74 -4.35
CA LEU A 97 -8.47 -1.67 -3.58
C LEU A 97 -7.58 -0.43 -3.63
N THR A 98 -8.15 0.68 -4.08
CA THR A 98 -7.46 1.97 -4.14
C THR A 98 -8.00 2.92 -3.08
N ILE A 99 -7.13 3.29 -2.17
CA ILE A 99 -7.35 4.30 -1.14
C ILE A 99 -6.65 5.58 -1.60
N SER A 100 -7.43 6.51 -2.13
CA SER A 100 -6.93 7.81 -2.58
C SER A 100 -6.95 8.81 -1.43
N THR A 101 -5.91 9.61 -1.29
CA THR A 101 -5.93 10.80 -0.43
C THR A 101 -6.46 12.04 -1.15
N GLU A 102 -6.53 12.02 -2.49
CA GLU A 102 -6.91 13.16 -3.33
C GLU A 102 -6.03 14.41 -3.11
N THR A 103 -4.79 14.20 -2.67
CA THR A 103 -3.83 15.27 -2.34
C THR A 103 -2.76 15.47 -3.41
N TYR A 104 -2.71 14.65 -4.47
CA TYR A 104 -1.67 14.77 -5.48
C TYR A 104 -1.90 15.98 -6.37
N ILE A 105 -0.86 16.81 -6.49
CA ILE A 105 -0.86 18.00 -7.34
C ILE A 105 0.32 17.85 -8.32
N PRO A 106 0.07 17.71 -9.64
CA PRO A 106 1.12 17.46 -10.63
C PRO A 106 2.14 18.58 -10.75
N GLN A 107 1.72 19.83 -10.48
CA GLN A 107 2.57 21.02 -10.55
C GLN A 107 2.60 21.68 -9.18
N LYS A 108 3.80 21.81 -8.59
CA LYS A 108 3.98 22.61 -7.38
C LYS A 108 3.67 24.07 -7.72
N ILE A 109 2.60 24.60 -7.14
CA ILE A 109 2.21 26.01 -7.27
C ILE A 109 3.10 26.89 -6.38
N SER A 110 3.66 26.31 -5.31
CA SER A 110 4.57 26.96 -4.36
C SER A 110 5.50 25.95 -3.69
N ASP A 111 6.73 26.38 -3.37
CA ASP A 111 7.71 25.55 -2.65
C ASP A 111 7.30 25.26 -1.20
N TYR A 112 6.45 26.12 -0.61
CA TYR A 112 5.96 26.01 0.76
C TYR A 112 4.63 25.26 0.88
N GLN A 113 4.12 24.71 -0.23
CA GLN A 113 2.86 24.00 -0.21
C GLN A 113 2.97 22.74 0.68
N PRO A 114 2.05 22.54 1.63
CA PRO A 114 2.09 21.37 2.50
C PRO A 114 1.87 20.09 1.70
N ASN A 115 2.64 19.06 2.00
CA ASN A 115 2.43 17.73 1.43
C ASN A 115 1.52 16.91 2.35
N LEU A 116 0.22 16.91 2.05
CA LEU A 116 -0.80 16.26 2.87
C LEU A 116 -0.91 14.74 2.63
N PHE A 117 -0.22 14.21 1.61
CA PHE A 117 -0.31 12.81 1.22
C PHE A 117 0.07 11.86 2.37
N PHE A 118 1.19 12.13 3.03
CA PHE A 118 1.75 11.20 4.02
C PHE A 118 0.89 11.13 5.29
N GLY A 119 0.52 12.28 5.86
CA GLY A 119 -0.33 12.31 7.06
C GLY A 119 -1.71 11.71 6.80
N THR A 120 -2.30 12.00 5.63
CA THR A 120 -3.61 11.45 5.25
C THR A 120 -3.53 9.94 5.04
N THR A 121 -2.47 9.45 4.40
CA THR A 121 -2.22 8.01 4.19
C THR A 121 -2.07 7.27 5.51
N LEU A 122 -1.35 7.85 6.48
CA LEU A 122 -1.22 7.27 7.82
C LEU A 122 -2.57 7.14 8.52
N ASN A 123 -3.39 8.20 8.52
CA ASN A 123 -4.73 8.17 9.09
C ASN A 123 -5.63 7.11 8.43
N GLN A 124 -5.57 7.00 7.09
CA GLN A 124 -6.35 6.01 6.35
C GLN A 124 -5.92 4.58 6.68
N PHE A 125 -4.63 4.34 6.86
CA PHE A 125 -4.12 3.05 7.31
C PHE A 125 -4.59 2.69 8.72
N GLU A 126 -4.53 3.63 9.67
CA GLU A 126 -5.02 3.40 11.04
C GLU A 126 -6.51 3.02 11.06
N LEU A 127 -7.32 3.68 10.23
CA LEU A 127 -8.73 3.34 10.08
C LEU A 127 -8.93 1.94 9.48
N LEU A 128 -8.18 1.60 8.44
CA LEU A 128 -8.22 0.30 7.80
C LEU A 128 -7.81 -0.82 8.77
N LEU A 129 -6.72 -0.60 9.52
CA LEU A 129 -6.22 -1.53 10.54
C LEU A 129 -7.24 -1.70 11.66
N SER A 130 -7.80 -0.61 12.18
CA SER A 130 -8.85 -0.64 13.21
C SER A 130 -10.06 -1.45 12.75
N ALA A 131 -10.51 -1.26 11.51
CA ALA A 131 -11.59 -2.04 10.93
C ALA A 131 -11.24 -3.53 10.82
N ALA A 132 -10.02 -3.85 10.36
CA ALA A 132 -9.55 -5.22 10.26
C ALA A 132 -9.47 -5.92 11.63
N LEU A 133 -8.94 -5.25 12.65
CA LEU A 133 -8.84 -5.79 14.02
C LEU A 133 -10.22 -6.02 14.63
N LYS A 134 -11.17 -5.09 14.44
CA LYS A 134 -12.56 -5.30 14.87
C LYS A 134 -13.16 -6.55 14.23
N ALA A 135 -12.93 -6.78 12.95
CA ALA A 135 -13.44 -7.97 12.25
C ALA A 135 -12.76 -9.29 12.68
N ILE A 136 -11.61 -9.24 13.35
CA ILE A 136 -10.89 -10.43 13.83
C ILE A 136 -11.28 -10.77 15.28
N TYR A 137 -11.48 -9.74 16.12
CA TYR A 137 -11.61 -9.90 17.57
C TYR A 137 -12.99 -9.54 18.13
N LYS A 138 -13.92 -9.04 17.32
CA LYS A 138 -15.32 -8.81 17.70
C LYS A 138 -16.24 -9.65 16.84
#